data_AF-A0AAW5YUJ9-F1
#
_entry.id   AF-A0AAW5YUJ9-F1
#
_cell.length_a   1.000
_cell.length_b   1.000
_cell.length_c   1.000
_cell.angle_alpha   90.00
_cell.angle_beta   90.00
_cell.angle_gamma   90.00
#
_symmetry.space_group_name_H-M   'P 1'
#
loop_
_entity.id
_entity.type
_entity.pdbx_description
1 polymer ?
#
loop_
_entity_poly.entity_id
_entity_poly.type
_entity_poly.pdbx_seq_one_letter_code
_entity_poly.pdbx_strand_id
1 'polypeptide(L)'
;MSKLTFVNGHSDYSVTQIITSNNNITGIIDMTEVSKIPAIWELMRFYLNSIKERNDGRICVNDLSWFLENYMNVCSLSKYDLLMMYKLNYLYMCQAVSVYEKFICTKDVKFANRAKLRINKINKFKNCQDDLQNIISKLNHYCSN
;
A
#
# COMPACT_ATOMS: atom_id res chain seq x y z
N MET A 1 -15.35 -0.33 -18.34
CA MET A 1 -14.49 0.87 -18.52
C MET A 1 -13.30 0.74 -17.59
N SER A 2 -12.06 0.76 -18.07
CA SER A 2 -10.85 0.63 -17.24
C SER A 2 -10.49 1.96 -16.57
N LYS A 3 -11.11 2.27 -15.44
CA LYS A 3 -10.84 3.47 -14.63
C LYS A 3 -10.52 3.06 -13.20
N LEU A 4 -9.57 3.78 -12.58
CA LEU A 4 -9.29 3.63 -11.16
C LEU A 4 -10.46 4.16 -10.33
N THR A 5 -10.73 3.50 -9.21
CA THR A 5 -11.65 3.98 -8.17
C THR A 5 -10.94 5.04 -7.34
N PHE A 6 -11.48 6.27 -7.36
CA PHE A 6 -10.97 7.39 -6.57
C PHE A 6 -11.81 7.61 -5.32
N VAL A 7 -11.15 7.89 -4.21
CA VAL A 7 -11.77 8.22 -2.92
C VAL A 7 -11.13 9.48 -2.34
N ASN A 8 -11.82 10.11 -1.39
CA ASN A 8 -11.18 11.08 -0.51
C ASN A 8 -10.43 10.27 0.55
N GLY A 9 -9.12 10.15 0.36
CA GLY A 9 -8.23 9.38 1.23
C GLY A 9 -7.42 10.28 2.15
N HIS A 10 -6.72 9.64 3.07
CA HIS A 10 -5.82 10.28 4.03
C HIS A 10 -4.44 10.59 3.40
N SER A 11 -4.02 9.84 2.39
CA SER A 11 -2.79 10.05 1.57
C SER A 11 -1.44 9.85 2.27
N ASP A 12 -1.39 9.98 3.60
CA ASP A 12 -0.27 9.55 4.45
C ASP A 12 -0.68 8.47 5.46
N TYR A 13 -1.61 7.59 5.09
CA TYR A 13 -2.16 6.62 6.04
C TYR A 13 -1.17 5.51 6.42
N SER A 14 -1.00 5.29 7.73
CA SER A 14 -0.26 4.17 8.31
C SER A 14 -0.78 3.84 9.72
N VAL A 15 -0.26 2.76 10.32
CA VAL A 15 -0.62 2.36 11.70
C VAL A 15 -0.37 3.45 12.74
N THR A 16 0.53 4.41 12.49
CA THR A 16 0.82 5.48 13.45
C THR A 16 -0.28 6.55 13.54
N GLN A 17 -1.20 6.58 12.57
CA GLN A 17 -2.33 7.50 12.54
C GLN A 17 -3.61 6.92 13.16
N ILE A 18 -3.59 5.68 13.64
CA ILE A 18 -4.75 4.99 14.22
C ILE A 18 -4.70 5.07 15.74
N ILE A 19 -5.75 5.64 16.35
CA ILE A 19 -5.98 5.58 17.80
C ILE A 19 -6.93 4.42 18.08
N THR A 20 -6.57 3.57 19.05
CA THR A 20 -7.38 2.42 19.46
C THR A 20 -7.70 2.43 20.95
N SER A 21 -8.87 1.91 21.31
CA SER A 21 -9.28 1.64 22.69
C SER A 21 -10.20 0.42 22.71
N ASN A 22 -10.02 -0.48 23.69
CA ASN A 22 -10.82 -1.71 23.83
C ASN A 22 -10.97 -2.49 22.51
N ASN A 23 -9.85 -2.71 21.79
CA ASN A 23 -9.80 -3.38 20.48
C ASN A 23 -10.61 -2.73 19.35
N ASN A 24 -11.04 -1.48 19.53
CA ASN A 24 -11.74 -0.70 18.52
C ASN A 24 -10.90 0.49 18.06
N ILE A 25 -11.07 0.89 16.80
CA ILE A 25 -10.54 2.17 16.31
C ILE A 25 -11.44 3.27 16.89
N THR A 26 -10.86 4.19 17.66
CA THR A 26 -11.57 5.31 18.28
C THR A 26 -11.29 6.65 17.61
N GLY A 27 -10.28 6.71 16.75
CA GLY A 27 -9.97 7.93 16.00
C GLY A 27 -8.88 7.73 14.96
N ILE A 28 -8.90 8.59 13.95
CA ILE A 28 -7.86 8.73 12.94
C ILE A 28 -7.34 10.16 13.04
N ILE A 29 -6.02 10.32 13.14
CA ILE A 29 -5.35 11.61 13.30
C ILE A 29 -4.46 11.93 12.10
N ASP A 30 -3.89 13.14 12.08
CA ASP A 30 -2.94 13.59 11.04
C ASP A 30 -3.55 13.69 9.64
N MET A 31 -4.70 14.39 9.55
CA MET A 31 -5.45 14.63 8.31
C MET A 31 -4.82 15.73 7.41
N THR A 32 -3.53 16.02 7.56
CA THR A 32 -2.86 17.15 6.90
C THR A 32 -2.73 16.96 5.38
N GLU A 33 -2.65 15.72 4.91
CA GLU A 33 -2.44 15.35 3.50
C GLU A 33 -3.72 14.85 2.79
N VAL A 34 -4.89 14.97 3.43
CA VAL A 34 -6.16 14.46 2.90
C VAL A 34 -6.41 14.97 1.49
N SER A 35 -6.62 14.05 0.55
CA SER A 35 -6.77 14.38 -0.86
C SER A 35 -7.51 13.30 -1.64
N LYS A 36 -7.92 13.63 -2.87
CA LYS A 36 -8.58 12.67 -3.77
C LYS A 36 -7.53 11.80 -4.46
N ILE A 37 -7.55 10.51 -4.16
CA ILE A 37 -6.50 9.55 -4.57
C ILE A 37 -7.10 8.22 -5.04
N PRO A 38 -6.36 7.38 -5.77
CA PRO A 38 -6.80 6.02 -6.08
C PRO A 38 -6.91 5.18 -4.79
N ALA A 39 -8.06 4.56 -4.54
CA ALA A 39 -8.30 3.76 -3.34
C ALA A 39 -7.26 2.65 -3.18
N ILE A 40 -6.99 1.93 -4.26
CA ILE A 40 -6.04 0.82 -4.25
C ILE A 40 -4.59 1.25 -3.96
N TRP A 41 -4.24 2.50 -4.29
CA TRP A 41 -2.92 3.03 -3.95
C TRP A 41 -2.78 3.23 -2.44
N GLU A 42 -3.78 3.83 -1.78
CA GLU A 42 -3.80 4.01 -0.33
C GLU A 42 -3.80 2.68 0.43
N LEU A 43 -4.66 1.75 0.02
CA LEU A 43 -4.78 0.42 0.64
C LEU A 43 -3.45 -0.34 0.60
N MET A 44 -2.83 -0.37 -0.56
CA MET A 44 -1.56 -1.08 -0.72
C MET A 44 -0.42 -0.37 0.02
N ARG A 45 -0.39 0.96 0.03
CA ARG A 45 0.58 1.74 0.82
C ARG A 45 0.43 1.45 2.32
N PHE A 46 -0.81 1.47 2.82
CA PHE A 46 -1.12 1.14 4.22
C PHE A 46 -0.64 -0.26 4.56
N TYR A 47 -1.01 -1.26 3.75
CA TYR A 47 -0.61 -2.66 3.93
C TYR A 47 0.92 -2.81 4.03
N LEU A 48 1.66 -2.18 3.13
CA LEU A 48 3.12 -2.25 3.08
C LEU A 48 3.86 -1.53 4.21
N ASN A 49 3.18 -0.56 4.85
CA ASN A 49 3.70 0.16 6.01
C ASN A 49 3.27 -0.48 7.33
N SER A 50 2.20 -1.29 7.31
CA SER A 50 1.62 -1.91 8.51
C SER A 50 2.23 -3.27 8.83
N ILE A 51 2.73 -3.97 7.80
CA ILE A 51 3.22 -5.34 7.96
C ILE A 51 4.68 -5.34 8.34
N LYS A 52 5.02 -6.10 9.39
CA LYS A 52 6.38 -6.56 9.59
C LYS A 52 6.76 -7.43 8.40
N GLU A 53 7.70 -6.96 7.59
CA GLU A 53 8.22 -7.72 6.46
C GLU A 53 8.46 -9.17 6.90
N ARG A 54 7.92 -10.15 6.15
CA ARG A 54 8.32 -11.54 6.34
C ARG A 54 9.85 -11.61 6.20
N ASN A 55 10.49 -12.62 6.77
CA ASN A 55 11.96 -12.74 6.70
C ASN A 55 12.50 -12.79 5.25
N ASP A 56 11.66 -13.15 4.27
CA ASP A 56 11.95 -13.13 2.83
C ASP A 56 11.48 -11.82 2.14
N GLY A 57 10.82 -10.94 2.88
CA GLY A 57 10.11 -9.71 2.50
C GLY A 57 9.13 -9.86 1.34
N ARG A 58 8.54 -11.06 1.18
CA ARG A 58 7.42 -11.28 0.27
C ARG A 58 6.10 -10.85 0.90
N ILE A 59 5.17 -10.43 0.07
CA ILE A 59 3.79 -10.16 0.48
C ILE A 59 3.10 -11.50 0.74
N CYS A 60 2.44 -11.63 1.87
CA CYS A 60 1.54 -12.74 2.08
C CYS A 60 0.27 -12.51 1.23
N VAL A 61 0.08 -13.31 0.18
CA VAL A 61 -1.12 -13.25 -0.67
C VAL A 61 -2.39 -13.42 0.15
N ASN A 62 -2.39 -14.32 1.14
CA ASN A 62 -3.57 -14.56 1.98
C ASN A 62 -3.93 -13.33 2.81
N ASP A 63 -2.95 -12.69 3.45
CA ASP A 63 -3.19 -11.52 4.30
C ASP A 63 -3.65 -10.32 3.45
N LEU A 64 -3.06 -10.12 2.27
CA LEU A 64 -3.46 -9.05 1.36
C LEU A 64 -4.86 -9.29 0.80
N SER A 65 -5.18 -10.53 0.40
CA SER A 65 -6.54 -10.88 -0.04
C SER A 65 -7.57 -10.64 1.06
N TRP A 66 -7.30 -11.09 2.28
CA TRP A 66 -8.19 -10.88 3.43
C TRP A 66 -8.39 -9.39 3.73
N PHE A 67 -7.30 -8.60 3.68
CA PHE A 67 -7.37 -7.15 3.90
C PHE A 67 -8.23 -6.46 2.83
N LEU A 68 -8.00 -6.76 1.55
CA LEU A 68 -8.77 -6.19 0.45
C LEU A 68 -10.24 -6.64 0.47
N GLU A 69 -10.51 -7.89 0.82
CA GLU A 69 -11.87 -8.42 0.98
C GLU A 69 -12.66 -7.64 2.04
N ASN A 70 -12.05 -7.40 3.21
CA ASN A 70 -12.69 -6.61 4.27
C ASN A 70 -13.00 -5.17 3.82
N TYR A 71 -12.12 -4.56 3.03
CA TYR A 71 -12.42 -3.27 2.43
C TYR A 71 -13.56 -3.36 1.41
N MET A 72 -13.54 -4.39 0.56
CA MET A 72 -14.53 -4.60 -0.51
C MET A 72 -15.95 -4.88 0.02
N ASN A 73 -16.08 -5.34 1.26
CA ASN A 73 -17.37 -5.44 1.95
C ASN A 73 -18.02 -4.07 2.26
N VAL A 74 -17.24 -2.99 2.22
CA VAL A 74 -17.72 -1.62 2.50
C VAL A 74 -17.65 -0.74 1.25
N CYS A 75 -16.62 -0.90 0.42
CA CYS A 75 -16.38 -0.08 -0.76
C CYS A 75 -15.93 -0.93 -1.95
N SER A 76 -16.61 -0.81 -3.08
CA SER A 76 -16.27 -1.58 -4.28
C SER A 76 -14.92 -1.19 -4.87
N LEU A 77 -14.16 -2.20 -5.31
CA LEU A 77 -12.99 -2.03 -6.17
C LEU A 77 -13.23 -2.76 -7.49
N SER A 78 -12.74 -2.17 -8.58
CA SER A 78 -12.79 -2.81 -9.89
C SER A 78 -11.64 -3.82 -10.05
N LYS A 79 -11.78 -4.74 -11.00
CA LYS A 79 -10.65 -5.58 -11.43
C LYS A 79 -9.45 -4.75 -11.91
N TYR A 80 -9.73 -3.58 -12.49
CA TYR A 80 -8.69 -2.66 -12.95
C TYR A 80 -7.90 -2.04 -11.79
N ASP A 81 -8.54 -1.76 -10.66
CA ASP A 81 -7.86 -1.33 -9.44
C ASP A 81 -6.83 -2.38 -9.00
N LEU A 82 -7.24 -3.64 -8.90
CA LEU A 82 -6.36 -4.75 -8.49
C LEU A 82 -5.15 -4.89 -9.43
N LEU A 83 -5.37 -4.83 -10.75
CA LEU A 83 -4.31 -4.87 -11.76
C LEU A 83 -3.30 -3.73 -11.61
N MET A 84 -3.74 -2.58 -11.10
CA MET A 84 -2.92 -1.38 -10.96
C MET A 84 -2.20 -1.28 -9.61
N MET A 85 -2.55 -2.06 -8.58
CA MET A 85 -2.03 -1.88 -7.21
C MET A 85 -0.50 -1.88 -7.15
N TYR A 86 0.13 -2.87 -7.78
CA TYR A 86 1.58 -3.06 -7.77
C TYR A 86 2.27 -1.98 -8.60
N LYS A 87 1.70 -1.64 -9.77
CA LYS A 87 2.24 -0.62 -10.66
C LYS A 87 2.22 0.77 -10.02
N LEU A 88 1.11 1.16 -9.39
CA LEU A 88 0.98 2.47 -8.72
C LEU A 88 1.96 2.57 -7.55
N ASN A 89 2.08 1.51 -6.74
CA ASN A 89 3.01 1.51 -5.61
C ASN A 89 4.47 1.49 -6.04
N TYR A 90 4.81 0.75 -7.11
CA TYR A 90 6.14 0.80 -7.71
C TYR A 90 6.50 2.23 -8.14
N LEU A 91 5.62 2.91 -8.88
CA LEU A 91 5.84 4.29 -9.33
C LEU A 91 6.02 5.25 -8.14
N TYR A 92 5.17 5.14 -7.11
CA TYR A 92 5.29 5.94 -5.89
C TYR A 92 6.59 5.67 -5.12
N MET A 93 7.05 4.41 -5.09
CA MET A 93 8.32 4.07 -4.46
C MET A 93 9.50 4.72 -5.18
N CYS A 94 9.48 4.75 -6.52
CA CYS A 94 10.52 5.37 -7.33
C CYS A 94 10.58 6.91 -7.18
N GLN A 95 9.45 7.57 -6.94
CA GLN A 95 9.37 9.05 -6.86
C GLN A 95 9.84 9.66 -5.53
N ALA A 96 10.03 8.87 -4.47
CA ALA A 96 10.42 9.43 -3.17
C ALA A 96 11.93 9.69 -3.08
N VAL A 97 12.38 10.69 -3.84
CA VAL A 97 13.78 11.10 -3.94
C VAL A 97 14.31 11.67 -2.61
N SER A 98 13.40 12.21 -1.79
CA SER A 98 13.69 12.86 -0.50
C SER A 98 14.47 12.01 0.50
N VAL A 99 14.33 10.68 0.46
CA VAL A 99 15.13 9.78 1.32
C VAL A 99 16.59 9.77 0.88
N TYR A 100 16.84 9.74 -0.43
CA TYR A 100 18.19 9.75 -0.99
C TYR A 100 18.84 11.12 -0.83
N GLU A 101 18.10 12.20 -1.08
CA GLU A 101 18.57 13.57 -0.85
C GLU A 101 18.98 13.77 0.61
N LYS A 102 18.13 13.41 1.57
CA LYS A 102 18.46 13.52 3.00
C LYS A 102 19.67 12.67 3.36
N PHE A 103 19.80 11.46 2.82
CA PHE A 103 21.00 10.65 3.02
C PHE A 103 22.26 11.35 2.51
N ILE A 104 22.23 11.87 1.28
CA ILE A 104 23.38 12.56 0.66
C ILE A 104 23.77 13.79 1.47
N CYS A 105 22.81 14.61 1.89
CA CYS A 105 23.07 15.85 2.61
C CYS A 105 23.54 15.63 4.05
N THR A 106 22.96 14.66 4.77
CA THR A 106 23.20 14.50 6.21
C THR A 106 24.20 13.40 6.55
N LYS A 107 24.40 12.44 5.64
CA LYS A 107 25.14 11.19 5.88
C LYS A 107 24.60 10.36 7.06
N ASP A 108 23.38 10.62 7.52
CA ASP A 108 22.75 9.89 8.63
C ASP A 108 22.40 8.47 8.19
N VAL A 109 22.88 7.50 8.97
CA VAL A 109 22.71 6.05 8.77
C VAL A 109 21.22 5.65 8.71
N LYS A 110 20.35 6.41 9.37
CA LYS A 110 18.89 6.22 9.32
C LYS A 110 18.36 6.34 7.89
N PHE A 111 18.80 7.35 7.14
CA PHE A 111 18.36 7.52 5.75
C PHE A 111 19.01 6.50 4.82
N ALA A 112 20.26 6.08 5.11
CA ALA A 112 20.91 4.98 4.40
C ALA A 112 20.10 3.66 4.53
N ASN A 113 19.66 3.33 5.74
CA ASN A 113 18.86 2.13 6.00
C ASN A 113 17.49 2.21 5.32
N ARG A 114 16.83 3.37 5.36
CA ARG A 114 15.57 3.59 4.65
C ARG A 114 15.71 3.44 3.14
N ALA A 115 16.79 3.96 2.55
CA ALA A 115 17.08 3.81 1.13
C ALA A 115 17.27 2.32 0.74
N LYS A 116 18.05 1.57 1.53
CA LYS A 116 18.24 0.12 1.32
C LYS A 116 16.93 -0.67 1.39
N LEU A 117 16.11 -0.43 2.41
CA LEU A 117 14.80 -1.06 2.53
C LEU A 117 13.91 -0.78 1.32
N ARG A 118 13.91 0.47 0.83
CA ARG A 118 13.10 0.87 -0.32
C ARG A 118 13.54 0.17 -1.60
N ILE A 119 14.84 0.10 -1.87
CA ILE A 119 15.40 -0.63 -3.03
C ILE A 119 15.01 -2.11 -2.97
N ASN A 120 15.08 -2.73 -1.78
CA ASN A 120 14.68 -4.11 -1.60
C ASN A 120 13.19 -4.33 -1.91
N LYS A 121 12.31 -3.42 -1.48
CA LYS A 121 10.88 -3.45 -1.83
C LYS A 121 10.68 -3.33 -3.34
N ILE A 122 11.30 -2.34 -3.99
CA ILE A 122 11.19 -2.12 -5.44
C ILE A 122 11.59 -3.38 -6.24
N ASN A 123 12.72 -3.99 -5.89
CA ASN A 123 13.20 -5.18 -6.58
C ASN A 123 12.26 -6.38 -6.44
N LYS A 124 11.58 -6.52 -5.29
CA LYS A 124 10.60 -7.59 -5.06
C LYS A 124 9.29 -7.35 -5.80
N PHE A 125 8.85 -6.10 -5.88
CA PHE A 125 7.67 -5.69 -6.66
C PHE A 125 7.81 -5.91 -8.17
N LYS A 126 9.03 -6.10 -8.67
CA LYS A 126 9.26 -6.43 -10.08
C LYS A 126 8.78 -7.84 -10.44
N ASN A 127 8.64 -8.74 -9.47
CA ASN A 127 8.43 -10.18 -9.68
C ASN A 127 7.11 -10.72 -9.10
N CYS A 128 6.15 -9.88 -8.71
CA CYS A 128 4.91 -10.27 -8.05
C CYS A 128 3.73 -10.54 -9.00
N GLN A 129 4.00 -10.96 -10.24
CA GLN A 129 2.97 -11.20 -11.25
C GLN A 129 2.12 -12.43 -10.92
N ASP A 130 2.73 -13.49 -10.36
CA ASP A 130 2.01 -14.68 -9.91
C ASP A 130 1.13 -14.38 -8.68
N ASP A 131 1.64 -13.58 -7.74
CA ASP A 131 0.88 -13.10 -6.58
C ASP A 131 -0.36 -12.30 -7.01
N LEU A 132 -0.20 -11.43 -8.01
CA LEU A 132 -1.31 -10.64 -8.55
C LEU A 132 -2.39 -11.52 -9.16
N GLN A 133 -2.03 -12.54 -9.95
CA GLN A 133 -3.01 -13.45 -10.54
C GLN A 133 -3.77 -14.23 -9.47
N ASN A 134 -3.09 -14.68 -8.42
CA ASN A 134 -3.70 -15.37 -7.29
C ASN A 134 -4.66 -14.48 -6.49
N ILE A 135 -4.34 -13.19 -6.32
CA ILE A 135 -5.23 -12.23 -5.65
C ILE A 135 -6.47 -11.97 -6.50
N ILE A 136 -6.30 -11.74 -7.81
CA ILE A 136 -7.41 -11.48 -8.73
C ILE A 136 -8.35 -12.69 -8.80
N SER A 137 -7.81 -13.90 -8.87
CA SER A 137 -8.64 -15.11 -8.92
C SER A 137 -9.49 -15.27 -7.66
N LYS A 138 -8.95 -14.97 -6.48
CA LYS A 138 -9.69 -14.97 -5.21
C LYS A 138 -10.76 -13.88 -5.10
N LEU A 139 -10.45 -12.67 -5.58
CA LEU A 139 -11.31 -11.50 -5.41
C LEU A 139 -12.27 -11.26 -6.59
N ASN A 140 -12.23 -12.10 -7.63
CA ASN A 140 -13.01 -11.92 -8.85
C ASN A 140 -14.53 -11.81 -8.58
N HIS A 141 -15.06 -12.53 -7.58
CA HIS A 141 -16.48 -12.49 -7.21
C HIS A 141 -16.90 -11.20 -6.49
N TYR A 142 -15.95 -10.42 -5.95
CA TYR A 142 -16.19 -9.17 -5.25
C TYR A 142 -16.03 -7.94 -6.15
N CYS A 143 -15.39 -8.09 -7.30
CA CYS A 143 -15.14 -6.98 -8.22
C CYS A 143 -16.45 -6.53 -8.87
N SER A 144 -16.74 -5.23 -8.83
CA SER A 144 -17.80 -4.64 -9.64
C SER A 144 -17.41 -4.66 -11.13
N ASN A 145 -18.39 -5.00 -12.00
CA ASN A 145 -18.25 -5.03 -13.46
C ASN A 145 -17.94 -3.65 -14.06
#